data_AF-A0A932R2N3-F1
#
_entry.id   AF-A0A932R2N3-F1
#
_cell.length_a   1.000
_cell.length_b   1.000
_cell.length_c   1.000
_cell.angle_alpha   90.00
_cell.angle_beta   90.00
_cell.angle_gamma   90.00
#
_symmetry.space_group_name_H-M   'P 1'
#
loop_
_entity.id
_entity.type
_entity.pdbx_description
1 polymer ?
#
loop_
_entity_poly.entity_id
_entity_poly.type
_entity_poly.pdbx_seq_one_letter_code
_entity_poly.pdbx_strand_id
1 'polypeptide(L)'
;MKEKYSKKQEGPKGTGVEIGAAQYISEGSRGVAFQTEVIIGSKNRIFVLKKFFYKEDAKMALENYQRAKKAGLKVFTTYRIDETSKKILMTTGHTDTDVCLGSINHGNSLEYFNFPTIKTISNFDQFIEKYFTQAKIAANAGIEIWQDTPFFFVKKNTENSPLDFVLGDMDTL
;
A
#
# COMPACT_ATOMS: atom_id res chain seq x y z
N MET A 1 -24.21 5.02 9.19
CA MET A 1 -24.96 4.40 8.08
C MET A 1 -24.02 3.41 7.39
N LYS A 2 -24.27 2.08 7.46
CA LYS A 2 -23.38 1.05 6.90
C LYS A 2 -23.80 0.73 5.46
N GLU A 3 -23.04 1.16 4.46
CA GLU A 3 -23.27 0.73 3.08
C GLU A 3 -22.70 -0.67 2.86
N LYS A 4 -23.58 -1.67 2.69
CA LYS A 4 -23.22 -3.01 2.21
C LYS A 4 -23.20 -2.98 0.69
N TYR A 5 -22.01 -3.00 0.09
CA TYR A 5 -21.86 -3.34 -1.33
C TYR A 5 -21.64 -4.85 -1.43
N SER A 6 -22.66 -5.58 -1.87
CA SER A 6 -22.51 -6.96 -2.34
C SER A 6 -22.94 -6.97 -3.81
N LYS A 7 -21.96 -6.99 -4.72
CA LYS A 7 -22.17 -7.42 -6.10
C LYS A 7 -21.32 -8.66 -6.32
N LYS A 8 -21.96 -9.81 -6.27
CA LYS A 8 -21.38 -11.09 -6.67
C LYS A 8 -21.25 -11.07 -8.20
N GLN A 9 -20.05 -10.93 -8.73
CA GLN A 9 -19.79 -11.24 -10.14
C GLN A 9 -19.36 -12.70 -10.22
N GLU A 10 -20.24 -13.54 -10.77
CA GLU A 10 -19.97 -14.95 -11.01
C GLU A 10 -19.00 -15.09 -12.19
N GLY A 11 -17.70 -15.03 -11.89
CA GLY A 11 -16.66 -15.51 -12.79
C GLY A 11 -16.67 -17.03 -12.93
N PRO A 12 -15.96 -17.60 -13.92
CA PRO A 12 -15.91 -19.04 -14.14
C PRO A 12 -15.47 -19.80 -12.88
N LYS A 13 -16.06 -20.99 -12.65
CA LYS A 13 -15.84 -21.84 -11.47
C LYS A 13 -14.35 -21.97 -11.13
N GLY A 14 -13.92 -21.33 -10.04
CA GLY A 14 -12.55 -21.38 -9.53
C GLY A 14 -11.88 -20.01 -9.33
N THR A 15 -12.45 -18.93 -9.87
CA THR A 15 -11.90 -17.57 -9.76
C THR A 15 -12.96 -16.56 -9.30
N GLY A 16 -13.77 -16.92 -8.30
CA GLY A 16 -14.64 -15.95 -7.64
C GLY A 16 -13.78 -14.91 -6.91
N VAL A 17 -14.02 -13.63 -7.19
CA VAL A 17 -13.45 -12.51 -6.43
C VAL A 17 -14.57 -11.91 -5.59
N GLU A 18 -14.47 -12.06 -4.28
CA GLU A 18 -15.38 -11.42 -3.33
C GLU A 18 -14.66 -10.28 -2.62
N ILE A 19 -15.30 -9.10 -2.57
CA ILE A 19 -14.77 -7.94 -1.84
C ILE A 19 -15.60 -7.78 -0.56
N GLY A 20 -14.94 -7.94 0.58
CA GLY A 20 -15.52 -7.80 1.91
C GLY A 20 -15.86 -6.36 2.27
N ALA A 21 -16.52 -6.18 3.42
CA ALA A 21 -16.87 -4.85 3.92
C ALA A 21 -15.62 -3.99 4.13
N ALA A 22 -15.72 -2.71 3.76
CA ALA A 22 -14.63 -1.76 3.93
C ALA A 22 -14.63 -1.18 5.35
N GLN A 23 -13.50 -1.31 6.06
CA GLN A 23 -13.27 -0.72 7.39
C GLN A 23 -12.47 0.57 7.24
N TYR A 24 -12.89 1.65 7.89
CA TYR A 24 -12.14 2.91 7.88
C TYR A 24 -10.75 2.74 8.48
N ILE A 25 -9.72 3.30 7.83
CA ILE A 25 -8.34 3.36 8.33
C ILE A 25 -8.00 4.80 8.71
N SER A 26 -8.08 5.71 7.75
CA SER A 26 -7.60 7.09 7.91
C SER A 26 -8.20 8.03 6.86
N GLU A 27 -8.06 9.32 7.09
CA GLU A 27 -8.41 10.39 6.17
C GLU A 27 -7.21 11.32 6.01
N GLY A 28 -6.87 11.62 4.76
CA GLY A 28 -5.81 12.56 4.39
C GLY A 28 -6.38 13.72 3.55
N SER A 29 -5.50 14.59 3.08
CA SER A 29 -5.89 15.81 2.35
C SER A 29 -6.61 15.54 1.03
N ARG A 30 -6.39 14.37 0.40
CA ARG A 30 -6.95 14.02 -0.91
C ARG A 30 -8.02 12.93 -0.86
N GLY A 31 -8.28 12.33 0.30
CA GLY A 31 -9.28 11.28 0.39
C GLY A 31 -9.24 10.44 1.66
N VAL A 32 -10.04 9.39 1.65
CA VAL A 32 -10.25 8.48 2.78
C VAL A 32 -9.77 7.08 2.42
N ALA A 33 -8.95 6.49 3.28
CA ALA A 33 -8.44 5.13 3.13
C ALA A 33 -9.30 4.14 3.95
N PHE A 34 -9.64 3.02 3.31
CA PHE A 34 -10.36 1.91 3.94
C PHE A 34 -9.58 0.61 3.75
N GLN A 35 -9.63 -0.27 4.73
CA GLN A 35 -9.19 -1.66 4.61
C GLN A 35 -10.33 -2.49 4.03
N THR A 36 -10.04 -3.38 3.09
CA THR A 36 -11.02 -4.33 2.57
C THR A 36 -10.36 -5.68 2.34
N GLU A 37 -11.11 -6.74 2.57
CA GLU A 37 -10.68 -8.10 2.27
C GLU A 37 -11.09 -8.46 0.84
N VAL A 38 -10.17 -9.07 0.09
CA VAL A 38 -10.43 -9.60 -1.24
C VAL A 38 -10.14 -11.09 -1.21
N ILE A 39 -11.19 -11.89 -1.42
CA ILE A 39 -11.12 -13.34 -1.44
C ILE A 39 -10.99 -13.78 -2.90
N ILE A 40 -9.92 -14.51 -3.23
CA ILE A 40 -9.66 -15.08 -4.55
C ILE A 40 -9.55 -16.59 -4.39
N GLY A 41 -10.62 -17.32 -4.72
CA GLY A 41 -10.71 -18.75 -4.42
C GLY A 41 -10.65 -19.00 -2.91
N SER A 42 -9.65 -19.77 -2.45
CA SER A 42 -9.41 -20.02 -1.01
C SER A 42 -8.46 -18.99 -0.35
N LYS A 43 -7.94 -18.02 -1.10
CA LYS A 43 -6.97 -17.05 -0.58
C LYS A 43 -7.68 -15.77 -0.15
N ASN A 44 -7.59 -15.42 1.14
CA ASN A 44 -7.95 -14.10 1.63
C ASN A 44 -6.73 -13.17 1.52
N ARG A 45 -6.93 -11.94 1.05
CA ARG A 45 -5.89 -10.92 0.91
C ARG A 45 -6.46 -9.57 1.36
N ILE A 46 -5.69 -8.84 2.15
CA ILE A 46 -6.08 -7.52 2.62
C ILE A 46 -5.59 -6.47 1.62
N PHE A 47 -6.47 -5.57 1.24
CA PHE A 47 -6.22 -4.43 0.36
C PHE A 47 -6.61 -3.12 1.04
N VAL A 48 -6.04 -2.02 0.55
CA VAL A 48 -6.49 -0.66 0.85
C VAL A 48 -7.33 -0.17 -0.33
N LEU A 49 -8.52 0.34 -0.03
CA LEU A 49 -9.35 1.11 -0.93
C LEU A 49 -9.26 2.58 -0.53
N LYS A 50 -8.57 3.39 -1.34
CA LYS A 50 -8.52 4.84 -1.18
C LYS A 50 -9.63 5.47 -2.01
N LYS A 51 -10.53 6.23 -1.37
CA LYS A 51 -11.58 7.01 -2.04
C LYS A 51 -11.13 8.46 -2.06
N PHE A 52 -10.94 9.02 -3.25
CA PHE A 52 -10.50 10.39 -3.44
C PHE A 52 -11.69 11.35 -3.37
N PHE A 53 -11.43 12.57 -2.89
CA PHE A 53 -12.43 13.65 -2.91
C PHE A 53 -12.69 14.12 -4.35
N TYR A 54 -11.63 14.15 -5.18
CA TYR A 54 -11.66 14.59 -6.57
C TYR A 54 -11.23 13.47 -7.52
N LYS A 55 -11.77 13.43 -8.74
CA LYS A 55 -11.46 12.37 -9.72
C LYS A 55 -10.05 12.51 -10.28
N GLU A 56 -9.61 13.74 -10.37
CA GLU A 56 -8.34 14.18 -10.91
C GLU A 56 -7.19 13.62 -10.07
N ASP A 57 -7.35 13.60 -8.74
CA ASP A 57 -6.36 13.02 -7.83
C ASP A 57 -6.18 11.52 -8.08
N ALA A 58 -7.27 10.78 -8.27
CA ALA A 58 -7.17 9.34 -8.54
C ALA A 58 -6.48 9.03 -9.87
N LYS A 59 -6.72 9.85 -10.90
CA LYS A 59 -6.04 9.73 -12.20
C LYS A 59 -4.56 10.06 -12.09
N MET A 60 -4.24 11.19 -11.48
CA MET A 60 -2.87 11.63 -11.26
C MET A 60 -2.07 10.58 -10.47
N ALA A 61 -2.67 10.02 -9.41
CA ALA A 61 -2.01 9.00 -8.61
C ALA A 61 -1.75 7.70 -9.42
N LEU A 62 -2.66 7.34 -10.34
CA LEU A 62 -2.44 6.21 -11.27
C LEU A 62 -1.35 6.53 -12.31
N GLU A 63 -1.31 7.74 -12.86
CA GLU A 63 -0.29 8.18 -13.80
C GLU A 63 1.10 8.18 -13.15
N ASN A 64 1.19 8.68 -11.91
CA ASN A 64 2.39 8.65 -11.09
C ASN A 64 2.85 7.22 -10.80
N TYR A 65 1.93 6.33 -10.45
CA TYR A 65 2.22 4.90 -10.31
C TYR A 65 2.82 4.31 -11.59
N GLN A 66 2.22 4.60 -12.76
CA GLN A 66 2.70 4.10 -14.05
C GLN A 66 4.07 4.66 -14.39
N ARG A 67 4.31 5.96 -14.14
CA ARG A 67 5.60 6.63 -14.34
C ARG A 67 6.68 6.01 -13.47
N ALA A 68 6.41 5.83 -12.18
CA ALA A 68 7.33 5.19 -11.24
C ALA A 68 7.65 3.75 -11.65
N LYS A 69 6.63 2.96 -12.00
CA LYS A 69 6.81 1.59 -12.46
C LYS A 69 7.64 1.51 -13.75
N LYS A 70 7.40 2.40 -14.71
CA LYS A 70 8.17 2.49 -15.96
C LYS A 70 9.63 2.87 -15.72
N ALA A 71 9.90 3.72 -14.74
CA ALA A 71 11.26 4.08 -14.32
C ALA A 71 12.00 2.92 -13.61
N GLY A 72 11.30 1.83 -13.26
CA GLY A 72 11.88 0.71 -12.51
C GLY A 72 11.92 0.94 -11.00
N LEU A 73 11.12 1.90 -10.50
CA LEU A 73 10.97 2.09 -9.06
C LEU A 73 10.21 0.94 -8.43
N LYS A 74 10.62 0.61 -7.20
CA LYS A 74 9.99 -0.40 -6.38
C LYS A 74 8.68 0.16 -5.80
N VAL A 75 7.58 -0.15 -6.47
CA VAL A 75 6.21 0.29 -6.10
C VAL A 75 5.34 -0.90 -5.67
N PHE A 76 4.20 -0.64 -5.03
CA PHE A 76 3.21 -1.70 -4.78
C PHE A 76 2.77 -2.42 -6.07
N THR A 77 2.50 -3.72 -5.97
CA THR A 77 2.15 -4.53 -7.15
C THR A 77 0.77 -4.22 -7.70
N THR A 78 -0.18 -3.81 -6.85
CA THR A 78 -1.54 -3.45 -7.27
C THR A 78 -1.78 -1.96 -7.08
N TYR A 79 -2.17 -1.32 -8.17
CA TYR A 79 -2.75 0.02 -8.22
C TYR A 79 -3.82 -0.02 -9.32
N ARG A 80 -5.09 -0.09 -8.92
CA ARG A 80 -6.23 -0.23 -9.85
C ARG A 80 -7.26 0.84 -9.57
N ILE A 81 -7.58 1.63 -10.57
CA ILE A 81 -8.63 2.65 -10.49
C ILE A 81 -9.99 2.04 -10.84
N ASP A 82 -11.04 2.48 -10.17
CA ASP A 82 -12.40 2.11 -10.55
C ASP A 82 -12.88 2.85 -11.81
N GLU A 83 -13.95 2.36 -12.44
CA GLU A 83 -14.52 2.96 -13.65
C GLU A 83 -14.94 4.42 -13.43
N THR A 84 -15.28 4.79 -12.19
CA THR A 84 -15.69 6.16 -11.86
C THR A 84 -14.51 7.13 -11.71
N SER A 85 -13.27 6.62 -11.72
CA SER A 85 -12.04 7.34 -11.45
C SER A 85 -12.04 8.06 -10.11
N LYS A 86 -12.67 7.49 -9.08
CA LYS A 86 -12.71 8.07 -7.71
C LYS A 86 -12.05 7.18 -6.67
N LYS A 87 -11.73 5.94 -7.03
CA LYS A 87 -11.26 4.96 -6.06
C LYS A 87 -10.06 4.21 -6.61
N ILE A 88 -9.07 3.99 -5.76
CA ILE A 88 -7.94 3.13 -6.06
C ILE A 88 -7.89 1.98 -5.07
N LEU A 89 -7.76 0.77 -5.60
CA LEU A 89 -7.43 -0.43 -4.85
C LEU A 89 -5.92 -0.68 -4.91
N MET A 90 -5.30 -0.85 -3.75
CA MET A 90 -3.87 -1.13 -3.60
C MET A 90 -3.60 -2.22 -2.58
N THR A 91 -2.51 -2.96 -2.74
CA THR A 91 -2.09 -3.95 -1.74
C THR A 91 -1.71 -3.25 -0.43
N THR A 92 -2.10 -3.80 0.72
CA THR A 92 -1.67 -3.26 2.03
C THR A 92 -0.18 -3.45 2.30
N GLY A 93 0.45 -4.42 1.63
CA GLY A 93 1.79 -4.87 1.96
C GLY A 93 1.88 -5.77 3.20
N HIS A 94 0.82 -5.86 4.01
CA HIS A 94 0.79 -6.82 5.12
C HIS A 94 0.69 -8.25 4.59
N THR A 95 1.51 -9.14 5.13
CA THR A 95 1.48 -10.58 4.85
C THR A 95 1.40 -11.36 6.17
N ASP A 96 1.35 -12.69 6.10
CA ASP A 96 1.42 -13.53 7.30
C ASP A 96 2.77 -13.38 8.04
N THR A 97 3.81 -12.93 7.34
CA THR A 97 5.17 -12.81 7.87
C THR A 97 5.67 -11.37 8.01
N ASP A 98 5.03 -10.42 7.35
CA ASP A 98 5.52 -9.04 7.22
C ASP A 98 4.45 -8.01 7.60
N VAL A 99 4.91 -6.92 8.19
CA VAL A 99 4.14 -5.72 8.52
C VAL A 99 4.60 -4.61 7.61
N CYS A 100 3.66 -3.93 6.97
CA CYS A 100 3.91 -2.72 6.21
C CYS A 100 3.66 -1.51 7.11
N LEU A 101 4.66 -0.66 7.26
CA LEU A 101 4.64 0.58 8.04
C LEU A 101 4.71 1.74 7.05
N GLY A 102 3.65 2.52 6.94
CA GLY A 102 3.59 3.73 6.12
C GLY A 102 3.25 4.96 6.95
N SER A 103 3.17 6.12 6.29
CA SER A 103 2.69 7.36 6.90
C SER A 103 1.19 7.26 7.17
N ILE A 104 0.80 6.69 8.31
CA ILE A 104 -0.56 6.80 8.84
C ILE A 104 -0.42 7.37 10.25
N ASN A 105 -0.83 8.63 10.40
CA ASN A 105 -0.77 9.46 11.60
C ASN A 105 -1.64 9.01 12.79
N HIS A 106 -1.97 7.72 12.90
CA HIS A 106 -2.75 7.21 14.02
C HIS A 106 -2.09 5.96 14.61
N GLY A 107 -1.19 6.17 15.56
CA GLY A 107 -0.92 5.19 16.62
C GLY A 107 -0.46 3.80 16.19
N ASN A 108 0.00 3.61 14.95
CA ASN A 108 0.63 2.37 14.49
C ASN A 108 2.06 2.24 15.06
N SER A 109 2.22 2.44 16.36
CA SER A 109 3.36 1.83 17.04
C SER A 109 3.23 0.32 16.86
N LEU A 110 4.35 -0.39 16.79
CA LEU A 110 4.38 -1.86 16.79
C LEU A 110 3.48 -2.46 17.90
N GLU A 111 3.25 -1.70 18.97
CA GLU A 111 2.36 -2.01 20.09
C GLU A 111 0.89 -2.18 19.68
N TYR A 112 0.38 -1.42 18.69
CA TYR A 112 -1.00 -1.59 18.20
C TYR A 112 -1.26 -3.00 17.66
N PHE A 113 -0.21 -3.64 17.16
CA PHE A 113 -0.26 -4.99 16.64
C PHE A 113 0.30 -6.04 17.63
N ASN A 114 0.55 -5.67 18.90
CA ASN A 114 1.23 -6.51 19.89
C ASN A 114 2.58 -7.05 19.39
N PHE A 115 3.29 -6.31 18.54
CA PHE A 115 4.61 -6.72 18.10
C PHE A 115 5.69 -6.36 19.13
N PRO A 116 6.73 -7.21 19.27
CA PRO A 116 7.89 -6.82 20.05
C PRO A 116 8.53 -5.58 19.44
N THR A 117 9.02 -4.68 20.30
CA THR A 117 9.81 -3.52 19.86
C THR A 117 11.00 -4.02 19.05
N ILE A 118 11.15 -3.51 17.82
CA ILE A 118 12.32 -3.81 16.99
C ILE A 118 13.52 -3.09 17.61
N LYS A 119 14.49 -3.86 18.09
CA LYS A 119 15.71 -3.33 18.71
C LYS A 119 16.84 -3.18 17.70
N THR A 120 16.83 -3.99 16.64
CA THR A 120 17.92 -4.04 15.66
C THR A 120 17.39 -4.28 14.25
N ILE A 121 17.96 -3.57 13.29
CA ILE A 121 17.73 -3.79 11.85
C ILE A 121 18.94 -4.58 11.32
N SER A 122 18.75 -5.88 11.07
CA SER A 122 19.86 -6.79 10.70
C SER A 122 20.58 -6.43 9.40
N ASN A 123 19.91 -5.72 8.49
CA ASN A 123 20.38 -5.41 7.14
C ASN A 123 20.48 -3.91 6.87
N PHE A 124 20.72 -3.09 7.89
CA PHE A 124 20.64 -1.62 7.77
C PHE A 124 21.50 -1.06 6.64
N ASP A 125 22.78 -1.45 6.55
CA ASP A 125 23.69 -0.95 5.50
C ASP A 125 23.18 -1.32 4.09
N GLN A 126 22.77 -2.58 3.90
CA GLN A 126 22.19 -3.05 2.65
C GLN A 126 20.88 -2.33 2.31
N PHE A 127 20.08 -1.99 3.32
CA PHE A 127 18.85 -1.23 3.15
C PHE A 127 19.15 0.19 2.66
N ILE A 128 20.13 0.88 3.27
CA ILE A 128 20.54 2.22 2.85
C ILE A 128 21.04 2.21 1.40
N GLU A 129 21.88 1.26 1.01
CA GLU A 129 22.34 1.10 -0.38
C GLU A 129 21.18 0.91 -1.36
N LYS A 130 20.21 0.04 -1.01
CA LYS A 130 19.00 -0.18 -1.83
C LYS A 130 18.15 1.07 -1.92
N TYR A 131 17.99 1.80 -0.82
CA TYR A 131 17.21 3.04 -0.77
C TYR A 131 17.82 4.11 -1.67
N PHE A 132 19.13 4.35 -1.56
CA PHE A 132 19.86 5.27 -2.44
C PHE A 132 19.82 4.85 -3.91
N THR A 133 19.85 3.55 -4.19
CA THR A 133 19.70 3.04 -5.56
C THR A 133 18.34 3.44 -6.15
N GLN A 134 17.25 3.28 -5.39
CA GLN A 134 15.92 3.70 -5.83
C GLN A 134 15.80 5.24 -5.94
N ALA A 135 16.38 5.99 -5.02
CA ALA A 135 16.42 7.45 -5.09
C ALA A 135 17.16 7.94 -6.35
N LYS A 136 18.27 7.28 -6.73
CA LYS A 136 18.99 7.57 -7.97
C LYS A 136 18.16 7.26 -9.21
N ILE A 137 17.42 6.15 -9.22
CA ILE A 137 16.49 5.81 -10.30
C ILE A 137 15.42 6.89 -10.45
N ALA A 138 14.83 7.35 -9.33
CA ALA A 138 13.83 8.41 -9.34
C ALA A 138 14.38 9.73 -9.86
N ALA A 139 15.56 10.15 -9.37
CA ALA A 139 16.22 11.37 -9.81
C ALA A 139 16.53 11.35 -11.33
N ASN A 140 17.04 10.24 -11.85
CA ASN A 140 17.29 10.08 -13.29
C ASN A 140 16.02 10.14 -14.15
N ALA A 141 14.87 9.77 -13.57
CA ALA A 141 13.57 9.82 -14.23
C ALA A 141 12.81 11.13 -13.98
N GLY A 142 13.38 12.07 -13.21
CA GLY A 142 12.73 13.32 -12.83
C GLY A 142 11.51 13.13 -11.93
N ILE A 143 11.55 12.15 -11.03
CA ILE A 143 10.47 11.82 -10.09
C ILE A 143 10.87 12.28 -8.69
N GLU A 144 10.03 13.10 -8.06
CA GLU A 144 10.26 13.60 -6.71
C GLU A 144 9.65 12.65 -5.67
N ILE A 145 10.48 12.02 -4.83
CA ILE A 145 9.99 11.14 -3.76
C ILE A 145 9.66 11.97 -2.52
N TRP A 146 8.38 12.05 -2.17
CA TRP A 146 7.93 12.71 -0.95
C TRP A 146 8.17 11.86 0.31
N GLN A 147 8.26 12.52 1.46
CA GLN A 147 8.61 11.89 2.75
C GLN A 147 7.64 10.78 3.21
N ASP A 148 6.38 10.83 2.76
CA ASP A 148 5.32 9.88 3.07
C ASP A 148 5.12 8.82 1.99
N THR A 149 5.85 8.91 0.88
CA THR A 149 5.83 7.91 -0.19
C THR A 149 6.44 6.56 0.22
N PRO A 150 7.52 6.46 1.02
CA PRO A 150 8.09 5.17 1.41
C PRO A 150 7.23 4.42 2.44
N PHE A 151 6.97 3.15 2.14
CA PHE A 151 6.30 2.18 3.01
C PHE A 151 7.30 1.08 3.34
N PHE A 152 7.59 0.88 4.62
CA PHE A 152 8.62 -0.03 5.11
C PHE A 152 8.05 -1.39 5.50
N PHE A 153 8.76 -2.46 5.20
CA PHE A 153 8.40 -3.82 5.59
C PHE A 153 9.33 -4.31 6.68
N VAL A 154 8.74 -4.86 7.73
CA VAL A 154 9.43 -5.53 8.83
C VAL A 154 8.82 -6.91 9.08
N LYS A 155 9.62 -7.87 9.52
CA LYS A 155 9.18 -9.20 9.88
C LYS A 155 8.40 -9.17 11.19
N LYS A 156 7.29 -9.92 11.23
CA LYS A 156 6.50 -10.13 12.44
C LYS A 156 7.30 -10.91 13.48
N ASN A 157 7.08 -10.59 14.75
CA ASN A 157 7.53 -11.36 15.91
C ASN A 157 9.05 -11.58 16.00
N THR A 158 9.85 -10.60 15.58
CA THR A 158 11.31 -10.62 15.76
C THR A 158 11.81 -9.26 16.25
N GLU A 159 12.72 -9.28 17.23
CA GLU A 159 13.43 -8.08 17.69
C GLU A 159 14.56 -7.67 16.72
N ASN A 160 14.98 -8.62 15.86
CA ASN A 160 15.97 -8.43 14.82
C ASN A 160 15.31 -8.64 13.46
N SER A 161 14.80 -7.55 12.88
CA SER A 161 14.06 -7.60 11.62
C SER A 161 14.91 -7.09 10.46
N PRO A 162 14.93 -7.76 9.30
CA PRO A 162 15.33 -7.07 8.08
C PRO A 162 14.33 -5.95 7.78
N LEU A 163 14.82 -4.87 7.18
CA LEU A 163 14.05 -3.77 6.66
C LEU A 163 14.06 -3.82 5.13
N ASP A 164 12.89 -3.60 4.55
CA ASP A 164 12.71 -3.39 3.12
C ASP A 164 11.69 -2.27 2.90
N PHE A 165 11.51 -1.79 1.67
CA PHE A 165 10.51 -0.77 1.37
C PHE A 165 9.92 -0.86 -0.03
N VAL A 166 8.78 -0.20 -0.22
CA VAL A 166 8.20 0.15 -1.53
C VAL A 166 7.75 1.61 -1.47
N LEU A 167 7.58 2.23 -2.63
CA LEU A 167 6.87 3.49 -2.78
C LEU A 167 5.37 3.19 -2.91
N GLY A 168 4.55 3.87 -2.12
CA GLY A 168 3.13 3.55 -1.96
C GLY A 168 2.16 4.72 -2.11
N ASP A 169 2.48 5.89 -1.55
CA ASP A 169 1.67 7.08 -1.75
C ASP A 169 2.06 7.76 -3.06
N MET A 170 1.17 7.68 -4.05
CA MET A 170 1.42 8.13 -5.43
C MET A 170 0.77 9.47 -5.73
N ASP A 171 0.09 10.07 -4.76
CA ASP A 171 -0.75 11.24 -4.96
C ASP A 171 0.06 12.49 -5.37
N THR A 172 1.34 12.58 -5.01
CA THR A 172 2.15 13.81 -5.20
C THR A 172 3.49 13.59 -5.90
N LEU A 173 3.78 12.37 -6.38
CA LEU A 173 5.05 12.02 -7.04
C LEU A 173 5.39 12.81 -8.31
#